data_AF-A0A7C2UD66-F1
#
_entry.id   AF-A0A7C2UD66-F1
#
_cell.length_a   1.000
_cell.length_b   1.000
_cell.length_c   1.000
_cell.angle_alpha   90.00
_cell.angle_beta   90.00
_cell.angle_gamma   90.00
#
_symmetry.space_group_name_H-M   'P 1'
#
loop_
_entity.id
_entity.type
_entity.pdbx_description
1 polymer ?
#
loop_
_entity_poly.entity_id
_entity_poly.type
_entity_poly.pdbx_seq_one_letter_code
_entity_poly.pdbx_strand_id
1 'polypeptide(L)'
;MTCWKIRSKLSGYLDGALRSQERKPVSKHLEFCADCRRELERYRKLSYLISRVERVEPPADLAVRIRVAASIERSRQPWWRRAWELVGLIVENILEPIALPATGGVMAAMLVFAVVLQNLFMGVPLGAVPNDVPTNLLQPARLESLPPFPVSDSEDAALYGASVVWIEARVNEKGEAVDYEILAGPNNQAVRKQLDQLMLFTRFRPQMSFGRAVPGGRVVLSFSEIRVRG
;
A
#
# COMPACT_ATOMS: atom_id res chain seq x y z
N MET A 1 25.04 5.19 -48.01
CA MET A 1 24.91 3.73 -48.23
C MET A 1 25.74 3.35 -49.44
N THR A 2 26.47 2.23 -49.37
CA THR A 2 27.26 1.70 -50.49
C THR A 2 26.36 0.99 -51.50
N CYS A 3 26.66 1.13 -52.80
CA CYS A 3 25.85 0.56 -53.89
C CYS A 3 25.70 -0.96 -53.78
N TRP A 4 26.73 -1.68 -53.32
CA TRP A 4 26.69 -3.13 -53.15
C TRP A 4 25.59 -3.59 -52.17
N LYS A 5 25.40 -2.86 -51.07
CA LYS A 5 24.40 -3.16 -50.03
C LYS A 5 22.98 -2.86 -50.49
N ILE A 6 22.84 -1.91 -51.41
CA ILE A 6 21.55 -1.60 -52.03
C ILE A 6 21.21 -2.69 -53.05
N ARG A 7 22.17 -3.11 -53.89
CA ARG A 7 21.98 -4.16 -54.89
C ARG A 7 21.43 -5.45 -54.31
N SER A 8 21.96 -5.91 -53.17
CA SER A 8 21.45 -7.11 -52.48
C SER A 8 20.04 -6.96 -51.94
N LYS A 9 19.55 -5.72 -51.75
CA LYS A 9 18.20 -5.41 -51.26
C LYS A 9 17.22 -5.02 -52.37
N LEU A 10 17.65 -4.92 -53.64
CA LEU A 10 16.78 -4.49 -54.74
C LEU A 10 15.64 -5.47 -55.02
N SER A 11 15.87 -6.78 -54.94
CA SER A 11 14.82 -7.79 -55.13
C SER A 11 13.74 -7.67 -54.07
N GLY A 12 14.13 -7.61 -52.79
CA GLY A 12 13.18 -7.40 -51.68
C GLY A 12 12.47 -6.04 -51.74
N TYR A 13 13.10 -5.02 -52.33
CA TYR A 13 12.45 -3.73 -52.59
C TYR A 13 11.37 -3.82 -53.68
N LEU A 14 11.60 -4.63 -54.72
CA LEU A 14 10.66 -4.85 -55.82
C LEU A 14 9.44 -5.68 -55.37
N ASP A 15 9.67 -6.72 -54.57
CA ASP A 15 8.62 -7.61 -54.06
C ASP A 15 7.85 -7.02 -52.86
N GLY A 16 8.25 -5.84 -52.38
CA GLY A 16 7.65 -5.21 -51.20
C GLY A 16 7.97 -5.92 -49.87
N ALA A 17 8.93 -6.84 -49.87
CA ALA A 17 9.32 -7.64 -48.71
C ALA A 17 10.18 -6.88 -47.67
N LEU A 18 10.64 -5.67 -47.97
CA LEU A 18 11.42 -4.84 -47.04
C LEU A 18 10.53 -4.15 -46.00
N ARG A 19 10.99 -4.16 -44.73
CA ARG A 19 10.37 -3.38 -43.65
C ARG A 19 10.46 -1.88 -43.93
N SER A 20 9.53 -1.09 -43.38
CA SER A 20 9.45 0.37 -43.58
C SER A 20 10.76 1.11 -43.26
N GLN A 21 11.49 0.67 -42.24
CA GLN A 21 12.79 1.22 -41.82
C GLN A 21 13.89 0.98 -42.87
N GLU A 22 13.85 -0.15 -43.57
CA GLU A 22 14.85 -0.50 -44.59
C GLU A 22 14.50 0.07 -45.97
N ARG A 23 13.23 0.36 -46.21
CA ARG A 23 12.75 0.92 -47.48
C ARG A 23 13.18 2.37 -47.70
N LYS A 24 13.11 3.21 -46.66
CA LYS A 24 13.51 4.63 -46.70
C LYS A 24 14.96 4.86 -47.18
N PRO A 25 15.99 4.17 -46.65
CA PRO A 25 17.35 4.40 -47.12
C PRO A 25 17.59 3.86 -48.54
N VAL A 26 16.86 2.83 -48.96
CA VAL A 26 16.90 2.32 -50.35
C VAL A 26 16.27 3.32 -51.32
N SER A 27 15.08 3.86 -51.00
CA SER A 27 14.43 4.86 -51.85
C SER A 27 15.27 6.13 -52.01
N LYS A 28 15.84 6.64 -50.90
CA LYS A 28 16.77 7.78 -50.94
C LYS A 28 17.97 7.49 -51.84
N HIS A 29 18.57 6.30 -51.76
CA HIS A 29 19.71 5.98 -52.62
C HIS A 29 19.33 5.90 -54.11
N LEU A 30 18.12 5.43 -54.44
CA LEU A 30 17.62 5.36 -55.82
C LEU A 30 17.34 6.74 -56.44
N GLU A 31 17.12 7.77 -55.63
CA GLU A 31 17.00 9.16 -56.08
C GLU A 31 18.33 9.70 -56.60
N PHE A 32 19.45 9.37 -55.92
CA PHE A 32 20.77 9.93 -56.24
C PHE A 32 21.65 9.01 -57.12
N CYS A 33 21.43 7.69 -57.13
CA CYS A 33 22.27 6.74 -57.87
C CYS A 33 21.58 6.20 -59.14
N ALA A 34 22.07 6.61 -60.31
CA ALA A 34 21.57 6.13 -61.60
C ALA A 34 21.86 4.64 -61.86
N ASP A 35 22.96 4.10 -61.34
CA ASP A 35 23.34 2.69 -61.54
C ASP A 35 22.36 1.74 -60.86
N CYS A 36 22.06 2.00 -59.59
CA CYS A 36 21.09 1.22 -58.83
C CYS A 36 19.67 1.33 -59.43
N ARG A 37 19.33 2.47 -60.05
CA ARG A 37 18.06 2.65 -60.76
C ARG A 37 17.97 1.80 -62.03
N ARG A 38 19.03 1.79 -62.84
CA ARG A 38 19.12 0.93 -64.04
C ARG A 38 19.01 -0.55 -63.68
N GLU A 39 19.59 -0.95 -62.56
CA GLU A 39 19.51 -2.33 -62.09
C GLU A 39 18.12 -2.71 -61.59
N LEU A 40 17.44 -1.81 -60.88
CA LEU A 40 16.04 -1.99 -60.51
C LEU A 40 15.12 -2.13 -61.75
N GLU A 41 15.38 -1.35 -62.81
CA GLU A 41 14.63 -1.48 -64.07
C GLU A 41 14.85 -2.83 -64.75
N ARG A 42 16.07 -3.40 -64.68
CA ARG A 42 16.34 -4.76 -65.18
C ARG A 42 15.51 -5.79 -64.42
N TYR A 43 15.41 -5.69 -63.09
CA TYR A 43 14.56 -6.57 -62.30
C TYR A 43 13.08 -6.40 -62.63
N ARG A 44 12.60 -5.18 -62.87
CA ARG A 44 11.21 -4.93 -63.30
C ARG A 44 10.91 -5.58 -64.65
N LYS A 45 11.83 -5.46 -65.62
CA LYS A 45 11.70 -6.12 -66.93
C LYS A 45 11.70 -7.64 -66.79
N LEU A 46 12.58 -8.20 -65.97
CA LEU A 46 12.61 -9.64 -65.72
C LEU A 46 11.30 -10.13 -65.08
N SER A 47 10.82 -9.45 -64.04
CA SER A 47 9.55 -9.76 -63.38
C SER A 47 8.37 -9.71 -64.36
N TYR A 48 8.36 -8.71 -65.26
CA TYR A 48 7.37 -8.62 -66.33
C TYR A 48 7.42 -9.82 -67.29
N LEU A 49 8.61 -10.21 -67.75
CA LEU A 49 8.77 -11.38 -68.63
C LEU A 49 8.30 -12.67 -67.95
N ILE A 50 8.64 -12.87 -66.67
CA ILE A 50 8.20 -14.03 -65.89
C ILE A 50 6.68 -14.03 -65.71
N SER A 51 6.07 -12.87 -65.48
CA SER A 51 4.61 -12.78 -65.31
C SER A 51 3.80 -13.17 -66.55
N ARG A 52 4.43 -13.19 -67.72
CA ARG A 52 3.81 -13.61 -68.99
C ARG A 52 3.93 -15.11 -69.26
N VAL A 53 4.73 -15.82 -68.47
CA VAL A 53 4.83 -17.28 -68.59
C VAL A 53 3.48 -17.88 -68.21
N GLU A 54 3.05 -18.88 -68.98
CA GLU A 54 1.81 -19.60 -68.74
C GLU A 54 1.81 -20.16 -67.31
N ARG A 55 0.71 -19.89 -66.59
CA ARG A 55 0.55 -20.39 -65.23
C ARG A 55 0.07 -21.83 -65.31
N VAL A 56 0.87 -22.73 -64.73
CA VAL A 56 0.44 -24.12 -64.53
C VAL A 56 -0.76 -24.14 -63.59
N GLU A 57 -1.87 -24.76 -64.01
CA GLU A 57 -3.02 -24.94 -63.14
C GLU A 57 -2.63 -25.82 -61.94
N PRO A 58 -2.92 -25.38 -60.71
CA PRO A 58 -2.66 -26.19 -59.54
C PRO A 58 -3.57 -27.43 -59.57
N PRO A 59 -3.08 -28.61 -59.12
CA PRO A 59 -3.92 -29.80 -59.04
C PRO A 59 -5.10 -29.55 -58.10
N ALA A 60 -6.27 -30.10 -58.45
CA ALA A 60 -7.51 -29.89 -57.69
C ALA A 60 -7.40 -30.33 -56.21
N ASP A 61 -6.49 -31.26 -55.90
CA ASP A 61 -6.25 -31.77 -54.55
C ASP A 61 -5.36 -30.86 -53.68
N LEU A 62 -4.69 -29.87 -54.27
CA LEU A 62 -3.62 -29.11 -53.61
C LEU A 62 -4.14 -28.38 -52.37
N ALA A 63 -5.30 -27.75 -52.50
CA ALA A 63 -5.93 -27.03 -51.40
C ALA A 63 -6.27 -27.96 -50.23
N VAL A 64 -6.70 -29.19 -50.52
CA VAL A 64 -7.00 -30.21 -49.50
C VAL A 64 -5.71 -30.67 -48.84
N ARG A 65 -4.68 -30.98 -49.63
CA ARG A 65 -3.37 -31.41 -49.12
C ARG A 65 -2.71 -30.35 -48.23
N ILE A 66 -2.80 -29.08 -48.60
CA ILE A 66 -2.30 -27.97 -47.78
C ILE A 66 -3.07 -27.87 -46.46
N ARG A 67 -4.41 -27.95 -46.47
CA ARG A 67 -5.21 -27.93 -45.24
C ARG A 67 -4.88 -29.11 -44.33
N VAL A 68 -4.74 -30.30 -44.89
CA VAL A 68 -4.39 -31.51 -44.14
C VAL A 68 -3.00 -31.37 -43.54
N ALA A 69 -1.99 -30.99 -44.33
CA ALA A 69 -0.63 -30.78 -43.85
C ALA A 69 -0.56 -29.69 -42.76
N ALA A 70 -1.27 -28.57 -42.96
CA ALA A 70 -1.37 -27.51 -41.97
C ALA A 70 -2.07 -27.98 -40.68
N SER A 71 -3.10 -28.81 -40.77
CA SER A 71 -3.80 -29.35 -39.60
C SER A 71 -2.94 -30.32 -38.79
N ILE A 72 -2.15 -31.17 -39.46
CA ILE A 72 -1.25 -32.13 -38.83
C ILE A 72 -0.15 -31.37 -38.08
N GLU A 73 0.47 -30.39 -38.72
CA GLU A 73 1.52 -29.58 -38.07
C GLU A 73 0.95 -28.79 -36.88
N ARG A 74 -0.26 -28.26 -37.02
CA ARG A 74 -0.97 -27.53 -35.96
C ARG A 74 -1.43 -28.43 -34.80
N SER A 75 -1.57 -29.74 -35.04
CA SER A 75 -1.87 -30.74 -33.99
C SER A 75 -0.61 -31.28 -33.31
N ARG A 76 0.53 -31.27 -34.01
CA ARG A 76 1.85 -31.66 -33.47
C ARG A 76 2.46 -30.60 -32.57
N GLN A 77 2.02 -29.35 -32.68
CA GLN A 77 2.49 -28.32 -31.79
C GLN A 77 2.05 -28.60 -30.35
N PRO A 78 2.99 -28.58 -29.39
CA PRO A 78 2.64 -28.77 -27.99
C PRO A 78 1.69 -27.66 -27.53
N TRP A 79 0.67 -28.02 -26.75
CA TRP A 79 -0.36 -27.10 -26.26
C TRP A 79 0.22 -25.85 -25.57
N TRP A 80 1.41 -25.97 -24.97
CA TRP A 80 2.15 -24.90 -24.33
C TRP A 80 2.65 -23.87 -25.35
N ARG A 81 3.28 -24.26 -26.47
CA ARG A 81 3.68 -23.29 -27.51
C ARG A 81 2.49 -22.50 -28.04
N ARG A 82 1.33 -23.15 -28.18
CA ARG A 82 0.08 -22.51 -28.58
C ARG A 82 -0.38 -21.46 -27.56
N ALA A 83 -0.31 -21.78 -26.27
CA ALA A 83 -0.61 -20.84 -25.20
C ALA A 83 0.35 -19.63 -25.22
N TRP A 84 1.65 -19.85 -25.43
CA TRP A 84 2.65 -18.78 -25.51
C TRP A 84 2.47 -17.89 -26.76
N GLU A 85 2.10 -18.44 -27.92
CA GLU A 85 1.81 -17.65 -29.13
C GLU A 85 0.53 -16.80 -28.97
N LEU A 86 -0.52 -17.37 -28.35
CA LEU A 86 -1.75 -16.63 -28.03
C LEU A 86 -1.50 -15.51 -27.03
N VAL A 87 -0.71 -15.77 -25.98
CA VAL A 87 -0.31 -14.74 -25.00
C VAL A 87 0.54 -13.67 -25.68
N GLY A 88 1.49 -14.03 -26.55
CA GLY A 88 2.30 -13.07 -27.31
C GLY A 88 1.46 -12.12 -28.17
N LEU A 89 0.49 -12.65 -28.92
CA LEU A 89 -0.42 -11.84 -29.76
C LEU A 89 -1.35 -10.94 -28.95
N ILE A 90 -1.83 -11.41 -27.79
CA ILE A 90 -2.64 -10.63 -26.85
C ILE A 90 -1.79 -9.51 -26.26
N VAL A 91 -0.54 -9.80 -25.89
CA VAL A 91 0.37 -8.81 -25.33
C VAL A 91 0.68 -7.73 -26.38
N GLU A 92 1.07 -8.10 -27.59
CA GLU A 92 1.40 -7.12 -28.63
C GLU A 92 0.19 -6.26 -29.06
N ASN A 93 -1.00 -6.84 -29.24
CA ASN A 93 -2.17 -6.06 -29.71
C ASN A 93 -2.96 -5.34 -28.60
N ILE A 94 -3.00 -5.88 -27.39
CA ILE A 94 -3.86 -5.36 -26.31
C ILE A 94 -3.05 -4.52 -25.31
N LEU A 95 -1.79 -4.88 -25.01
CA LEU A 95 -0.98 -4.08 -24.08
C LEU A 95 -0.36 -2.85 -24.76
N GLU A 96 -0.14 -2.84 -26.08
CA GLU A 96 0.42 -1.67 -26.76
C GLU A 96 -0.47 -0.40 -26.65
N PRO A 97 -1.82 -0.48 -26.80
CA PRO A 97 -2.71 0.67 -26.55
C PRO A 97 -3.16 0.85 -25.09
N ILE A 98 -3.04 -0.17 -24.21
CA ILE A 98 -3.50 -0.13 -22.80
C ILE A 98 -2.34 0.04 -21.80
N ALA A 99 -1.09 0.14 -22.25
CA ALA A 99 0.07 0.36 -21.38
C ALA A 99 0.01 1.68 -20.58
N LEU A 100 -0.72 2.70 -21.07
CA LEU A 100 -0.82 4.00 -20.41
C LEU A 100 -1.75 4.01 -19.17
N PRO A 101 -2.95 3.39 -19.16
CA PRO A 101 -3.79 3.34 -17.95
C PRO A 101 -3.41 2.24 -16.94
N ALA A 102 -2.96 1.07 -17.41
CA ALA A 102 -2.77 -0.10 -16.53
C ALA A 102 -1.55 0.03 -15.60
N THR A 103 -0.48 0.69 -16.06
CA THR A 103 0.71 0.96 -15.23
C THR A 103 0.41 1.97 -14.12
N GLY A 104 -0.42 2.97 -14.40
CA GLY A 104 -0.86 3.95 -13.41
C GLY A 104 -1.67 3.33 -12.27
N GLY A 105 -2.59 2.41 -12.58
CA GLY A 105 -3.39 1.70 -11.57
C GLY A 105 -2.54 0.85 -10.62
N VAL A 106 -1.59 0.08 -11.16
CA VAL A 106 -0.70 -0.77 -10.35
C VAL A 106 0.23 0.06 -9.46
N MET A 107 0.78 1.16 -9.98
CA MET A 107 1.63 2.07 -9.21
C MET A 107 0.86 2.74 -8.07
N ALA A 108 -0.37 3.22 -8.32
CA ALA A 108 -1.21 3.82 -7.29
C ALA A 108 -1.58 2.80 -6.20
N ALA A 109 -1.93 1.57 -6.58
CA ALA A 109 -2.26 0.51 -5.62
C ALA A 109 -1.05 0.14 -4.74
N MET A 110 0.15 0.01 -5.31
CA MET A 110 1.38 -0.21 -4.53
C MET A 110 1.67 0.93 -3.56
N LEU A 111 1.48 2.18 -3.98
CA LEU A 111 1.70 3.36 -3.13
C LEU A 111 0.75 3.38 -1.94
N VAL A 112 -0.55 3.16 -2.17
CA VAL A 112 -1.56 3.09 -1.11
C VAL A 112 -1.25 1.94 -0.14
N PHE A 113 -0.92 0.77 -0.67
CA PHE A 113 -0.59 -0.40 0.14
C PHE A 113 0.67 -0.17 1.00
N ALA A 114 1.70 0.47 0.45
CA ALA A 114 2.90 0.84 1.20
C ALA A 114 2.59 1.81 2.35
N VAL A 115 1.74 2.82 2.13
CA VAL A 115 1.30 3.75 3.17
C VAL A 115 0.52 3.03 4.28
N VAL A 116 -0.35 2.09 3.92
CA VAL A 116 -1.11 1.29 4.89
C VAL A 116 -0.19 0.41 5.71
N LEU A 117 0.75 -0.30 5.07
CA LEU A 117 1.73 -1.12 5.78
C LEU A 117 2.60 -0.25 6.71
N GLN A 118 3.05 0.92 6.25
CA GLN A 118 3.82 1.84 7.09
C GLN A 118 3.03 2.26 8.33
N ASN A 119 1.73 2.57 8.21
CA ASN A 119 0.87 2.88 9.37
C ASN A 119 0.66 1.70 10.31
N LEU A 120 0.61 0.47 9.76
CA LEU A 120 0.41 -0.74 10.56
C LEU A 120 1.67 -1.15 11.32
N PHE A 121 2.85 -1.07 10.67
CA PHE A 121 4.13 -1.46 11.25
C PHE A 121 4.72 -0.36 12.15
N MET A 122 4.58 0.89 11.75
CA MET A 122 4.98 2.04 12.57
C MET A 122 3.80 2.38 13.47
N GLY A 123 3.50 1.44 14.38
CA GLY A 123 2.27 1.38 15.16
C GLY A 123 1.82 2.78 15.59
N VAL A 124 0.65 3.20 15.10
CA VAL A 124 -0.05 4.35 15.63
C VAL A 124 -0.06 4.15 17.15
N PRO A 125 0.52 5.04 17.96
CA PRO A 125 0.44 4.87 19.39
C PRO A 125 -1.05 4.91 19.72
N LEU A 126 -1.62 3.75 20.04
CA LEU A 126 -2.88 3.63 20.77
C LEU A 126 -2.61 4.13 22.18
N GLY A 127 -2.15 5.37 22.30
CA GLY A 127 -2.16 6.10 23.55
C GLY A 127 -3.63 6.28 23.89
N ALA A 128 -4.02 5.82 25.09
CA ALA A 128 -5.31 6.11 25.67
C ALA A 128 -5.64 7.58 25.38
N VAL A 129 -6.69 7.82 24.58
CA VAL A 129 -7.10 9.17 24.23
C VAL A 129 -7.35 9.89 25.56
N PRO A 130 -6.59 10.94 25.93
CA PRO A 130 -6.65 11.49 27.29
C PRO A 130 -7.99 12.15 27.63
N ASN A 131 -8.93 12.18 26.70
CA ASN A 131 -10.23 12.84 26.77
C ASN A 131 -11.30 11.91 26.17
N ASP A 132 -11.72 10.90 26.93
CA ASP A 132 -12.83 9.99 26.57
C ASP A 132 -14.24 10.64 26.68
N VAL A 133 -14.31 11.96 26.80
CA VAL A 133 -15.58 12.70 26.86
C VAL A 133 -15.81 13.39 25.52
N PRO A 134 -16.71 12.89 24.65
CA PRO A 134 -16.93 13.42 23.30
C PRO A 134 -17.45 14.86 23.28
N THR A 135 -17.93 15.36 24.42
CA THR A 135 -18.41 16.73 24.60
C THR A 135 -17.70 17.41 25.77
N ASN A 136 -16.96 18.50 25.51
CA ASN A 136 -16.29 19.33 26.52
C ASN A 136 -17.29 20.18 27.37
N LEU A 137 -18.52 19.69 27.54
CA LEU A 137 -19.59 20.35 28.28
C LEU A 137 -19.40 20.15 29.78
N LEU A 138 -19.04 18.94 30.19
CA LEU A 138 -18.75 18.57 31.57
C LEU A 138 -17.56 17.61 31.61
N GLN A 139 -16.44 18.04 32.18
CA GLN A 139 -15.31 17.16 32.48
C GLN A 139 -15.29 16.89 33.98
N PRO A 140 -15.39 15.63 34.43
CA PRO A 140 -15.30 15.31 35.86
C PRO A 140 -13.89 15.62 36.38
N ALA A 141 -13.78 15.83 37.70
CA ALA A 141 -12.48 15.98 38.34
C ALA A 141 -11.65 14.70 38.14
N ARG A 142 -10.36 14.85 37.85
CA ARG A 142 -9.46 13.71 37.64
C ARG A 142 -8.14 13.92 38.35
N LEU A 143 -7.52 12.83 38.76
CA LEU A 143 -6.17 12.84 39.31
C LEU A 143 -5.16 13.22 38.22
N GLU A 144 -4.30 14.21 38.49
CA GLU A 144 -3.24 14.63 37.55
C GLU A 144 -1.87 14.14 38.01
N SER A 145 -1.55 14.34 39.28
CA SER A 145 -0.30 13.85 39.87
C SER A 145 -0.54 13.37 41.29
N LEU A 146 -0.10 12.14 41.55
CA LEU A 146 -0.08 11.55 42.88
C LEU A 146 1.38 11.50 43.35
N PRO A 147 1.70 11.95 44.57
CA PRO A 147 3.07 11.92 45.04
C PRO A 147 3.53 10.48 45.28
N PRO A 148 4.83 10.17 45.10
CA PRO A 148 5.38 8.82 45.25
C PRO A 148 5.60 8.45 46.72
N PHE A 149 4.61 8.67 47.59
CA PHE A 149 4.68 8.27 49.00
C PHE A 149 4.00 6.89 49.16
N PRO A 150 4.70 5.88 49.68
CA PRO A 150 4.07 4.60 50.00
C PRO A 150 3.08 4.78 51.15
N VAL A 151 1.83 4.39 50.94
CA VAL A 151 0.84 4.22 52.02
C VAL A 151 1.08 2.83 52.60
N SER A 152 1.99 2.71 53.57
CA SER A 152 2.33 1.43 54.19
C SER A 152 2.42 1.50 55.72
N ASP A 153 2.11 0.34 56.31
CA ASP A 153 2.28 -0.09 57.69
C ASP A 153 1.39 0.55 58.77
N SER A 154 0.18 0.00 58.91
CA SER A 154 -0.36 -0.28 60.25
C SER A 154 -0.27 -1.78 60.49
N GLU A 155 0.43 -2.20 61.55
CA GLU A 155 0.68 -3.61 61.92
C GLU A 155 -0.60 -4.47 62.03
N ASP A 156 -1.77 -3.85 62.14
CA ASP A 156 -3.08 -4.50 62.19
C ASP A 156 -3.62 -4.97 60.81
N ALA A 157 -2.99 -4.56 59.69
CA ALA A 157 -3.43 -4.91 58.33
C ALA A 157 -3.07 -6.35 57.92
N ALA A 158 -2.26 -7.06 58.71
CA ALA A 158 -1.88 -8.44 58.44
C ALA A 158 -3.04 -9.44 58.66
N LEU A 159 -4.10 -9.06 59.37
CA LEU A 159 -5.22 -9.96 59.69
C LEU A 159 -6.33 -9.98 58.62
N TYR A 160 -6.38 -8.96 57.75
CA TYR A 160 -7.38 -8.83 56.68
C TYR A 160 -6.64 -8.60 55.37
N GLY A 161 -6.46 -9.66 54.58
CA GLY A 161 -5.64 -9.65 53.36
C GLY A 161 -5.87 -8.44 52.48
N ALA A 162 -4.77 -7.77 52.10
CA ALA A 162 -4.71 -6.62 51.20
C ALA A 162 -5.77 -5.54 51.50
N SER A 163 -5.54 -4.71 52.53
CA SER A 163 -6.41 -3.60 52.87
C SER A 163 -6.38 -2.51 51.80
N VAL A 164 -7.19 -2.64 50.76
CA VAL A 164 -7.43 -1.58 49.79
C VAL A 164 -8.24 -0.48 50.48
N VAL A 165 -7.70 0.74 50.53
CA VAL A 165 -8.41 1.91 51.09
C VAL A 165 -9.07 2.67 49.95
N TRP A 166 -10.39 2.83 50.03
CA TRP A 166 -11.18 3.63 49.11
C TRP A 166 -11.51 4.97 49.77
N ILE A 167 -11.14 6.07 49.11
CA ILE A 167 -11.49 7.42 49.56
C ILE A 167 -12.24 8.19 48.49
N GLU A 168 -13.22 8.99 48.91
CA GLU A 168 -13.84 10.03 48.08
C GLU A 168 -13.23 11.38 48.48
N ALA A 169 -12.50 12.00 47.55
CA ALA A 169 -11.90 13.31 47.73
C ALA A 169 -12.75 14.40 47.07
N ARG A 170 -12.97 15.50 47.79
CA ARG A 170 -13.62 16.72 47.28
C ARG A 170 -12.57 17.71 46.80
N VAL A 171 -12.70 18.15 45.55
CA VAL A 171 -11.72 19.01 44.86
C VAL A 171 -12.28 20.42 44.66
N ASN A 172 -11.46 21.45 44.93
CA ASN A 172 -11.80 22.85 44.70
C ASN A 172 -11.57 23.28 43.24
N GLU A 173 -11.90 24.53 42.91
CA GLU A 173 -11.66 25.12 41.59
C GLU A 173 -10.17 25.21 41.21
N LYS A 174 -9.26 25.21 42.20
CA LYS A 174 -7.80 25.27 42.00
C LYS A 174 -7.17 23.90 41.75
N GLY A 175 -7.93 22.81 41.89
CA GLY A 175 -7.41 21.45 41.76
C GLY A 175 -6.75 20.88 43.02
N GLU A 176 -7.04 21.47 44.18
CA GLU A 176 -6.57 20.99 45.48
C GLU A 176 -7.69 20.18 46.16
N ALA A 177 -7.32 19.16 46.93
CA ALA A 177 -8.27 18.45 47.77
C ALA A 177 -8.63 19.29 49.00
N VAL A 178 -9.92 19.51 49.20
CA VAL A 178 -10.47 20.25 50.36
C VAL A 178 -10.75 19.30 51.51
N ASP A 179 -11.27 18.12 51.21
CA ASP A 179 -11.68 17.13 52.21
C ASP A 179 -11.73 15.72 51.60
N TYR A 180 -11.69 14.69 52.44
CA TYR A 180 -11.82 13.30 52.03
C TYR A 180 -12.70 12.50 53.00
N GLU A 181 -13.46 11.55 52.44
CA GLU A 181 -14.25 10.59 53.19
C GLU A 181 -13.76 9.17 52.88
N ILE A 182 -13.51 8.36 53.91
CA ILE A 182 -13.09 6.97 53.75
C ILE A 182 -14.34 6.12 53.54
N LEU A 183 -14.51 5.60 52.32
CA LEU A 183 -15.66 4.76 51.94
C LEU A 183 -15.48 3.32 52.40
N ALA A 184 -14.25 2.80 52.34
CA ALA A 184 -13.92 1.44 52.77
C ALA A 184 -12.44 1.31 53.14
N GLY A 185 -12.13 0.61 54.23
CA GLY A 185 -10.76 0.34 54.69
C GLY A 185 -10.54 0.63 56.18
N PRO A 186 -9.34 0.34 56.71
CA PRO A 186 -8.96 0.63 58.10
C PRO A 186 -8.98 2.14 58.37
N ASN A 187 -9.80 2.56 59.34
CA ASN A 187 -9.96 3.97 59.71
C ASN A 187 -9.16 4.32 60.98
N ASN A 188 -7.89 3.93 61.00
CA ASN A 188 -6.99 4.17 62.13
C ASN A 188 -6.39 5.59 62.07
N GLN A 189 -6.04 6.17 63.22
CA GLN A 189 -5.46 7.52 63.28
C GLN A 189 -4.12 7.64 62.51
N ALA A 190 -3.36 6.54 62.42
CA ALA A 190 -2.14 6.46 61.62
C ALA A 190 -2.43 6.60 60.12
N VAL A 191 -3.45 5.90 59.62
CA VAL A 191 -3.88 5.95 58.21
C VAL A 191 -4.40 7.34 57.85
N ARG A 192 -5.18 7.98 58.73
CA ARG A 192 -5.65 9.37 58.52
C ARG A 192 -4.49 10.36 58.37
N LYS A 193 -3.48 10.28 59.24
CA LYS A 193 -2.30 11.16 59.16
C LYS A 193 -1.53 10.98 57.84
N GLN A 194 -1.41 9.76 57.35
CA GLN A 194 -0.77 9.47 56.06
C GLN A 194 -1.61 10.00 54.89
N LEU A 195 -2.93 9.81 54.92
CA LEU A 195 -3.85 10.35 53.92
C LEU A 195 -3.81 11.89 53.91
N ASP A 196 -3.79 12.55 55.07
CA ASP A 196 -3.69 14.01 55.16
C ASP A 196 -2.45 14.54 54.44
N GLN A 197 -1.29 13.92 54.67
CA GLN A 197 -0.04 14.29 54.00
C GLN A 197 -0.11 14.04 52.49
N LEU A 198 -0.65 12.89 52.08
CA LEU A 198 -0.79 12.54 50.67
C LEU A 198 -1.69 13.54 49.94
N MET A 199 -2.83 13.89 50.52
CA MET A 199 -3.80 14.82 49.92
C MET A 199 -3.23 16.23 49.80
N LEU A 200 -2.33 16.64 50.71
CA LEU A 200 -1.64 17.94 50.67
C LEU A 200 -0.71 18.11 49.47
N PHE A 201 -0.14 16.99 48.98
CA PHE A 201 0.79 16.97 47.83
C PHE A 201 0.16 16.41 46.55
N THR A 202 -1.11 16.03 46.58
CA THR A 202 -1.83 15.53 45.41
C THR A 202 -2.45 16.68 44.63
N ARG A 203 -2.25 16.67 43.31
CA ARG A 203 -2.84 17.67 42.42
C ARG A 203 -3.91 17.01 41.55
N PHE A 204 -5.09 17.60 41.58
CA PHE A 204 -6.23 17.17 40.78
C PHE A 204 -6.50 18.22 39.71
N ARG A 205 -6.99 17.77 38.56
CA ARG A 205 -7.65 18.67 37.62
C ARG A 205 -9.07 18.91 38.14
N PRO A 206 -9.50 20.18 38.32
CA PRO A 206 -10.82 20.50 38.82
C PRO A 206 -11.92 20.03 37.85
N GLN A 207 -13.14 19.91 38.37
CA GLN A 207 -14.30 19.68 37.52
C GLN A 207 -14.48 20.89 36.60
N MET A 208 -14.65 20.65 35.30
CA MET A 208 -14.85 21.70 34.30
C MET A 208 -16.28 21.65 33.78
N SER A 209 -16.95 22.80 33.74
CA SER A 209 -18.23 22.99 33.08
C SER A 209 -18.06 24.08 32.02
N PHE A 210 -18.33 23.77 30.75
CA PHE A 210 -18.11 24.69 29.62
C PHE A 210 -16.71 25.33 29.60
N GLY A 211 -15.68 24.57 29.97
CA GLY A 211 -14.29 25.05 30.01
C GLY A 211 -13.95 25.98 31.19
N ARG A 212 -14.87 26.19 32.15
CA ARG A 212 -14.60 26.89 33.42
C ARG A 212 -14.52 25.91 34.58
N ALA A 213 -13.58 26.12 35.50
CA ALA A 213 -13.48 25.32 36.71
C ALA A 213 -14.67 25.60 37.62
N VAL A 214 -15.28 24.55 38.15
CA VAL A 214 -16.39 24.63 39.11
C VAL A 214 -16.04 23.88 40.40
N PRO A 215 -16.49 24.37 41.57
CA PRO A 215 -16.25 23.71 42.84
C PRO A 215 -17.17 22.49 42.98
N GLY A 216 -16.73 21.50 43.77
CA GLY A 216 -17.55 20.32 44.09
C GLY A 216 -17.26 19.09 43.25
N GLY A 217 -16.11 19.06 42.55
CA GLY A 217 -15.61 17.85 41.90
C GLY A 217 -15.34 16.75 42.95
N ARG A 218 -15.78 15.53 42.66
CA ARG A 218 -15.55 14.35 43.48
C ARG A 218 -14.65 13.39 42.73
N VAL A 219 -13.63 12.86 43.40
CA VAL A 219 -12.71 11.87 42.84
C VAL A 219 -12.64 10.70 43.80
N VAL A 220 -12.88 9.49 43.28
CA VAL A 220 -12.71 8.26 44.05
C VAL A 220 -11.31 7.72 43.78
N LEU A 221 -10.54 7.49 44.84
CA LEU A 221 -9.20 6.93 44.78
C LEU A 221 -9.15 5.59 45.51
N SER A 222 -8.45 4.63 44.93
CA SER A 222 -8.17 3.33 45.55
C SER A 222 -6.67 3.19 45.77
N PHE A 223 -6.25 3.03 47.02
CA PHE A 223 -4.86 2.72 47.35
C PHE A 223 -4.74 1.23 47.63
N SER A 224 -3.91 0.53 46.84
CA SER A 224 -3.59 -0.89 47.02
C SER A 224 -2.08 -1.05 47.23
N GLU A 225 -1.69 -1.80 48.26
CA GLU A 225 -0.28 -2.13 48.51
C GLU A 225 0.21 -3.14 47.46
N ILE A 226 1.28 -2.80 46.72
CA ILE A 226 1.95 -3.73 45.81
C ILE A 226 3.12 -4.34 46.56
N ARG A 227 2.90 -5.48 47.21
CA ARG A 227 3.96 -6.27 47.85
C ARG A 227 4.73 -7.04 46.78
N VAL A 228 5.84 -6.49 46.31
CA VAL A 228 6.79 -7.22 45.46
C VAL A 228 7.52 -8.24 46.35
N ARG A 229 7.10 -9.52 46.31
CA ARG A 229 7.88 -10.61 46.89
C ARG A 229 9.13 -10.81 46.03
N GLY A 230 10.31 -10.58 46.62
CA GLY A 230 11.58 -11.07 46.10
C GLY A 230 11.75 -12.56 46.32
#